data_AF-A0A4Y9XTC5-F1
#
_entry.id   AF-A0A4Y9XTC5-F1
#
_cell.length_a   1.000
_cell.length_b   1.000
_cell.length_c   1.000
_cell.angle_alpha   90.00
_cell.angle_beta   90.00
_cell.angle_gamma   90.00
#
_symmetry.space_group_name_H-M   'P 1'
#
loop_
_entity.id
_entity.type
_entity.pdbx_description
1 polymer ?
#
loop_
_entity_poly.entity_id
_entity_poly.type
_entity_poly.pdbx_seq_one_letter_code
_entity_poly.pdbx_strand_id
1 'polypeptide(L)'
;MAKLSAMQYRFGEPPTPGWEPQGHWGGQDYFTAHAFRGDQAFYQAVMGRMSSAVGVGFNEARYWHRRIYGGLVNLSQLLPADIGAAAAYEAYRIYKYRRADVFDPLGQDIERQREALIAIAFAETTQLWQFTGRALDSYGQQDAAEAAVATAARIARRVLVPGEGGDGLRRHERRHGRRDGCGRRRGMLSLRARSGRRRA
;
A
#
# COMPACT_ATOMS: atom_id res chain seq x y z
N MET A 1 -41.85 0.52 3.14
CA MET A 1 -40.56 -0.13 3.45
C MET A 1 -39.43 0.73 2.90
N ALA A 2 -38.75 1.51 3.75
CA ALA A 2 -37.61 2.31 3.33
C ALA A 2 -36.38 1.40 3.16
N LYS A 3 -35.84 1.32 1.94
CA LYS A 3 -34.52 0.74 1.69
C LYS A 3 -33.48 1.67 2.32
N LEU A 4 -32.96 1.29 3.48
CA LEU A 4 -31.72 1.86 4.00
C LEU A 4 -30.63 1.55 2.99
N SER A 5 -30.32 2.53 2.15
CA SER A 5 -29.19 2.47 1.23
C SER A 5 -27.95 2.49 2.10
N ALA A 6 -27.39 1.31 2.41
CA ALA A 6 -26.11 1.21 3.09
C ALA A 6 -25.12 2.08 2.30
N MET A 7 -24.73 3.21 2.89
CA MET A 7 -23.72 4.08 2.31
C MET A 7 -22.49 3.21 2.06
N GLN A 8 -22.22 2.89 0.79
CA GLN A 8 -20.98 2.26 0.39
C GLN A 8 -19.88 3.31 0.55
N TYR A 9 -19.35 3.45 1.76
CA TYR A 9 -18.17 4.26 2.01
C TYR A 9 -17.02 3.67 1.17
N ARG A 10 -16.58 4.42 0.16
CA ARG A 10 -15.45 4.07 -0.69
C ARG A 10 -14.24 4.83 -0.18
N PHE A 11 -13.27 4.10 0.36
CA PHE A 11 -11.97 4.67 0.68
C PHE A 11 -11.33 5.20 -0.60
N GLY A 12 -10.92 6.47 -0.57
CA GLY A 12 -10.13 7.09 -1.63
C GLY A 12 -8.73 6.49 -1.73
N GLU A 13 -7.90 7.05 -2.58
CA GLU A 13 -6.48 6.71 -2.61
C GLU A 13 -5.79 7.22 -1.33
N PRO A 14 -4.83 6.49 -0.73
CA PRO A 14 -4.06 7.04 0.39
C PRO A 14 -3.33 8.33 -0.04
N PRO A 15 -3.19 9.31 0.87
CA PRO A 15 -2.42 10.52 0.59
C PRO A 15 -0.98 10.16 0.22
N THR A 16 -0.36 10.95 -0.64
CA THR A 16 1.06 10.75 -1.00
C THR A 16 1.91 11.04 0.23
N PRO A 17 2.84 10.14 0.61
CA PRO A 17 3.77 10.41 1.70
C PRO A 17 4.61 11.66 1.42
N GLY A 18 4.88 12.47 2.44
CA GLY A 18 5.64 13.72 2.32
C GLY A 18 7.16 13.54 2.23
N TRP A 19 7.63 12.33 1.93
CA TRP A 19 9.04 11.94 1.89
C TRP A 19 9.36 11.24 0.58
N GLU A 20 10.61 11.32 0.15
CA GLU A 20 11.09 10.74 -1.12
C GLU A 20 12.06 9.58 -0.83
N PRO A 21 11.69 8.34 -1.20
CA PRO A 21 12.53 7.18 -0.91
C PRO A 21 13.75 7.11 -1.82
N GLN A 22 14.87 6.65 -1.26
CA GLN A 22 16.12 6.49 -1.99
C GLN A 22 16.40 5.00 -2.21
N GLY A 23 17.05 4.64 -3.33
CA GLY A 23 17.26 3.24 -3.67
C GLY A 23 18.14 2.45 -2.68
N HIS A 24 18.92 3.15 -1.84
CA HIS A 24 19.72 2.52 -0.78
C HIS A 24 18.96 2.32 0.53
N TRP A 25 17.75 2.86 0.67
CA TRP A 25 16.95 2.73 1.89
C TRP A 25 16.69 1.27 2.25
N GLY A 26 16.77 0.97 3.55
CA GLY A 26 16.29 -0.26 4.16
C GLY A 26 15.02 -0.03 4.96
N GLY A 27 14.48 -1.09 5.58
CA GLY A 27 13.26 -0.98 6.38
C GLY A 27 13.32 0.11 7.46
N GLN A 28 14.48 0.30 8.12
CA GLN A 28 14.60 1.34 9.15
C GLN A 28 14.40 2.76 8.60
N ASP A 29 14.90 3.05 7.40
CA ASP A 29 14.74 4.38 6.78
C ASP A 29 13.26 4.67 6.47
N TYR A 30 12.54 3.68 5.95
CA TYR A 30 11.08 3.78 5.75
C TYR A 30 10.34 3.98 7.06
N PHE A 31 10.73 3.25 8.12
CA PHE A 31 10.12 3.41 9.43
C PHE A 31 10.35 4.83 9.96
N THR A 32 11.59 5.33 9.96
CA THR A 32 11.90 6.67 10.46
C THR A 32 11.22 7.76 9.65
N ALA A 33 11.17 7.63 8.32
CA ALA A 33 10.52 8.61 7.44
C ALA A 33 8.99 8.64 7.62
N HIS A 34 8.38 7.49 7.92
CA HIS A 34 6.92 7.36 7.97
C HIS A 34 6.35 7.38 9.40
N ALA A 35 7.13 7.05 10.43
CA ALA A 35 6.64 7.00 11.79
C ALA A 35 6.39 8.41 12.34
N PHE A 36 5.45 8.54 13.27
CA PHE A 36 5.29 9.79 14.01
C PHE A 36 6.48 10.06 14.95
N ARG A 37 7.03 8.99 15.54
CA ARG A 37 8.28 9.01 16.33
C ARG A 37 9.14 7.84 15.88
N GLY A 38 10.22 8.13 15.16
CA GLY A 38 11.17 7.14 14.68
C GLY A 38 12.16 6.67 15.75
N ASP A 39 11.69 5.99 16.79
CA ASP A 39 12.57 5.40 17.81
C ASP A 39 13.25 4.13 17.28
N GLN A 40 14.57 4.21 17.11
CA GLN A 40 15.39 3.11 16.61
C GLN A 40 15.44 1.92 17.57
N ALA A 41 15.47 2.14 18.89
CA ALA A 41 15.52 1.05 19.85
C ALA A 41 14.21 0.26 19.84
N PHE A 42 13.09 0.96 19.73
CA PHE A 42 11.78 0.35 19.56
C PHE A 42 11.67 -0.43 18.26
N TYR A 43 12.19 0.13 17.15
CA TYR A 43 12.23 -0.55 15.87
C TYR A 43 12.96 -1.90 15.96
N GLN A 44 14.17 -1.89 16.51
CA GLN A 44 14.99 -3.10 16.66
C GLN A 44 14.35 -4.13 17.59
N ALA A 45 13.71 -3.69 18.69
CA ALA A 45 13.04 -4.57 19.63
C ALA A 45 11.88 -5.35 18.99
N VAL A 46 11.02 -4.68 18.23
CA VAL A 46 9.88 -5.30 17.53
C VAL A 46 10.36 -6.20 16.39
N MET A 47 11.31 -5.73 15.58
CA MET A 47 11.84 -6.52 14.46
C MET A 47 12.55 -7.79 14.92
N GLY A 48 13.25 -7.75 16.07
CA GLY A 48 13.85 -8.93 16.69
C GLY A 48 12.84 -9.99 17.16
N ARG A 49 11.58 -9.60 17.40
CA ARG A 49 10.48 -10.50 17.83
C ARG A 49 9.52 -10.90 16.72
N MET A 50 9.69 -10.34 15.52
CA MET A 50 8.80 -10.58 14.38
C MET A 50 8.65 -12.07 14.03
N SER A 51 9.70 -12.88 14.22
CA SER A 51 9.67 -14.32 13.95
C SER A 51 8.72 -15.10 14.85
N SER A 52 8.50 -14.63 16.08
CA SER A 52 7.55 -15.20 17.06
C SER A 52 6.17 -14.57 17.04
N ALA A 53 6.01 -13.41 16.40
CA ALA A 53 4.75 -12.67 16.39
C ALA A 53 3.70 -13.33 15.48
N VAL A 54 2.45 -13.35 15.96
CA VAL A 54 1.32 -13.91 15.22
C VAL A 54 0.52 -12.79 14.56
N GLY A 55 0.63 -12.68 13.24
CA GLY A 55 -0.18 -11.76 12.44
C GLY A 55 -1.47 -12.39 11.93
N VAL A 56 -2.39 -11.58 11.41
CA VAL A 56 -3.64 -12.04 10.80
C VAL A 56 -3.54 -12.22 9.28
N GLY A 57 -4.59 -12.73 8.66
CA GLY A 57 -4.68 -12.87 7.20
C GLY A 57 -5.11 -11.58 6.48
N PHE A 58 -4.91 -11.53 5.16
CA PHE A 58 -5.24 -10.36 4.32
C PHE A 58 -6.70 -9.88 4.45
N ASN A 59 -7.66 -10.79 4.53
CA ASN A 59 -9.09 -10.45 4.60
C ASN A 59 -9.47 -9.85 5.97
N GLU A 60 -8.84 -10.33 7.03
CA GLU A 60 -9.04 -9.84 8.39
C GLU A 60 -8.40 -8.47 8.57
N ALA A 61 -7.19 -8.29 8.06
CA ALA A 61 -6.54 -6.98 7.97
C ALA A 61 -7.43 -5.96 7.22
N ARG A 62 -8.02 -6.36 6.09
CA ARG A 62 -9.00 -5.54 5.34
C ARG A 62 -10.26 -5.22 6.14
N TYR A 63 -10.75 -6.17 6.91
CA TYR A 63 -11.95 -6.02 7.74
C TYR A 63 -11.75 -4.98 8.83
N TRP A 64 -10.62 -5.05 9.55
CA TRP A 64 -10.27 -4.11 10.61
C TRP A 64 -9.95 -2.72 10.06
N HIS A 65 -9.21 -2.67 8.95
CA HIS A 65 -8.93 -1.43 8.24
C HIS A 65 -10.19 -0.62 7.95
N ARG A 66 -11.20 -1.24 7.35
CA ARG A 66 -12.47 -0.57 7.01
C ARG A 66 -13.19 -0.02 8.22
N ARG A 67 -13.09 -0.69 9.37
CA ARG A 67 -13.72 -0.24 10.60
C ARG A 67 -12.97 0.92 11.23
N ILE A 68 -11.66 0.77 11.39
CA ILE A 68 -10.80 1.76 12.04
C ILE A 68 -10.74 3.04 11.22
N TYR A 69 -10.29 2.95 9.96
CA TYR A 69 -10.16 4.12 9.08
C TYR A 69 -11.51 4.65 8.59
N GLY A 70 -12.57 3.85 8.71
CA GLY A 70 -13.94 4.30 8.44
C GLY A 70 -14.61 4.99 9.63
N GLY A 71 -13.95 5.08 10.80
CA GLY A 71 -14.52 5.68 12.01
C GLY A 71 -15.70 4.89 12.60
N LEU A 72 -15.80 3.59 12.33
CA LEU A 72 -16.92 2.73 12.74
C LEU A 72 -16.70 2.09 14.12
N VAL A 73 -15.56 2.31 14.75
CA VAL A 73 -15.16 1.71 16.03
C VAL A 73 -14.41 2.72 16.89
N ASN A 74 -14.50 2.55 18.21
CA ASN A 74 -13.73 3.35 19.16
C ASN A 74 -12.34 2.73 19.36
N LEU A 75 -11.29 3.47 18.96
CA LEU A 75 -9.90 3.03 19.03
C LEU A 75 -9.41 2.66 20.44
N SER A 76 -9.97 3.28 21.49
CA SER A 76 -9.56 3.01 22.87
C SER A 76 -9.98 1.62 23.38
N GLN A 77 -10.97 1.00 22.73
CA GLN A 77 -11.55 -0.29 23.12
C GLN A 77 -11.05 -1.45 22.26
N LEU A 78 -10.24 -1.19 21.24
CA LEU A 78 -9.73 -2.23 20.34
C LEU A 78 -8.53 -2.95 20.94
N LEU A 79 -8.41 -4.23 20.59
CA LEU A 79 -7.23 -5.02 20.90
C LEU A 79 -6.03 -4.48 20.10
N PRO A 80 -4.81 -4.52 20.67
CA PRO A 80 -3.58 -4.15 19.96
C PRO A 80 -3.44 -4.87 18.60
N ALA A 81 -3.77 -6.16 18.56
CA ALA A 81 -3.69 -6.96 17.34
C ALA A 81 -4.60 -6.45 16.21
N ASP A 82 -5.80 -5.96 16.53
CA ASP A 82 -6.76 -5.43 15.55
C ASP A 82 -6.26 -4.10 14.96
N ILE A 83 -5.61 -3.27 15.78
CA ILE A 83 -4.97 -2.03 15.36
C ILE A 83 -3.81 -2.34 14.42
N GLY A 84 -2.94 -3.27 14.82
CA GLY A 84 -1.80 -3.69 13.99
C GLY A 84 -2.26 -4.30 12.65
N ALA A 85 -3.34 -5.08 12.66
CA ALA A 85 -3.93 -5.63 11.45
C ALA A 85 -4.43 -4.53 10.48
N ALA A 86 -5.09 -3.50 11.00
CA ALA A 86 -5.52 -2.36 10.19
C ALA A 86 -4.34 -1.54 9.65
N ALA A 87 -3.31 -1.30 10.45
CA ALA A 87 -2.09 -0.60 10.05
C ALA A 87 -1.37 -1.36 8.90
N ALA A 88 -1.24 -2.68 9.03
CA ALA A 88 -0.66 -3.52 7.99
C ALA A 88 -1.43 -3.47 6.67
N TYR A 89 -2.76 -3.36 6.73
CA TYR A 89 -3.56 -3.17 5.51
C TYR A 89 -3.40 -1.76 4.91
N GLU A 90 -3.18 -0.73 5.72
CA GLU A 90 -2.88 0.61 5.21
C GLU A 90 -1.54 0.63 4.46
N ALA A 91 -0.51 0.00 5.01
CA ALA A 91 0.77 -0.18 4.30
C ALA A 91 0.60 -0.90 2.95
N TYR A 92 -0.27 -1.91 2.90
CA TYR A 92 -0.65 -2.54 1.63
C TYR A 92 -1.36 -1.58 0.67
N ARG A 93 -2.26 -0.73 1.17
CA ARG A 93 -2.91 0.28 0.32
C ARG A 93 -1.87 1.25 -0.24
N ILE A 94 -0.91 1.70 0.56
CA ILE A 94 0.22 2.51 0.08
C ILE A 94 0.98 1.77 -1.02
N TYR A 95 1.36 0.51 -0.79
CA TYR A 95 1.99 -0.32 -1.83
C TYR A 95 1.14 -0.45 -3.10
N LYS A 96 -0.17 -0.65 -2.97
CA LYS A 96 -1.07 -0.84 -4.11
C LYS A 96 -1.20 0.42 -4.97
N TYR A 97 -1.34 1.59 -4.34
CA TYR A 97 -1.70 2.83 -5.02
C TYR A 97 -0.51 3.75 -5.27
N ARG A 98 0.51 3.71 -4.41
CA ARG A 98 1.71 4.56 -4.46
C ARG A 98 2.98 3.75 -4.74
N ARG A 99 2.85 2.60 -5.41
CA ARG A 99 3.99 1.73 -5.76
C ARG A 99 5.11 2.51 -6.45
N ALA A 100 4.75 3.31 -7.46
CA ALA A 100 5.69 4.03 -8.29
C ALA A 100 6.52 5.05 -7.50
N ASP A 101 5.88 5.74 -6.56
CA ASP A 101 6.53 6.78 -5.77
C ASP A 101 7.31 6.19 -4.60
N VAL A 102 6.78 5.11 -3.99
CA VAL A 102 7.28 4.60 -2.71
C VAL A 102 8.22 3.41 -2.86
N PHE A 103 7.97 2.50 -3.80
CA PHE A 103 8.65 1.20 -3.85
C PHE A 103 9.55 1.03 -5.09
N ASP A 104 9.23 1.69 -6.21
CA ASP A 104 10.03 1.57 -7.43
C ASP A 104 11.50 2.04 -7.28
N PRO A 105 11.86 3.02 -6.42
CA PRO A 105 13.26 3.35 -6.15
C PRO A 105 14.10 2.18 -5.61
N LEU A 106 13.47 1.19 -4.97
CA LEU A 106 14.14 -0.04 -4.51
C LEU A 106 14.41 -1.06 -5.63
N GLY A 107 13.96 -0.76 -6.85
CA GLY A 107 14.11 -1.63 -8.01
C GLY A 107 13.29 -2.93 -7.88
N GLN A 108 13.83 -4.03 -8.40
CA GLN A 108 13.17 -5.34 -8.40
C GLN A 108 13.55 -6.22 -7.19
N ASP A 109 14.17 -5.64 -6.15
CA ASP A 109 14.55 -6.36 -4.94
C ASP A 109 13.31 -6.63 -4.06
N ILE A 110 12.82 -7.88 -4.13
CA ILE A 110 11.61 -8.32 -3.42
C ILE A 110 11.80 -8.24 -1.90
N GLU A 111 13.00 -8.54 -1.39
CA GLU A 111 13.25 -8.50 0.05
C GLU A 111 13.27 -7.07 0.56
N ARG A 112 13.89 -6.13 -0.17
CA ARG A 112 13.80 -4.70 0.17
C ARG A 112 12.37 -4.17 0.11
N GLN A 113 11.60 -4.55 -0.92
CA GLN A 113 10.18 -4.16 -1.00
C GLN A 113 9.37 -4.76 0.17
N ARG A 114 9.68 -5.98 0.59
CA ARG A 114 9.06 -6.63 1.76
C ARG A 114 9.40 -5.90 3.05
N GLU A 115 10.67 -5.57 3.26
CA GLU A 115 11.13 -4.79 4.41
C GLU A 115 10.49 -3.41 4.47
N ALA A 116 10.42 -2.69 3.34
CA ALA A 116 9.76 -1.40 3.25
C ALA A 116 8.27 -1.49 3.62
N LEU A 117 7.55 -2.51 3.13
CA LEU A 117 6.13 -2.70 3.45
C LEU A 117 5.91 -2.98 4.95
N ILE A 118 6.76 -3.82 5.54
CA ILE A 118 6.74 -4.12 6.98
C ILE A 118 7.04 -2.87 7.82
N ALA A 119 8.04 -2.10 7.42
CA ALA A 119 8.44 -0.87 8.10
C ALA A 119 7.35 0.21 8.04
N ILE A 120 6.69 0.38 6.90
CA ILE A 120 5.54 1.29 6.76
C ILE A 120 4.39 0.83 7.67
N ALA A 121 4.08 -0.47 7.72
CA ALA A 121 3.04 -1.00 8.61
C ALA A 121 3.33 -0.73 10.09
N PHE A 122 4.59 -0.88 10.48
CA PHE A 122 5.04 -0.54 11.82
C PHE A 122 4.86 0.96 12.08
N ALA A 123 5.39 1.81 11.20
CA ALA A 123 5.24 3.25 11.32
C ALA A 123 3.77 3.70 11.43
N GLU A 124 2.88 3.16 10.59
CA GLU A 124 1.43 3.38 10.65
C GLU A 124 0.83 2.99 12.00
N THR A 125 1.32 1.90 12.60
CA THR A 125 0.87 1.48 13.93
C THR A 125 1.23 2.51 14.99
N THR A 126 2.43 3.11 14.92
CA THR A 126 2.84 4.19 15.85
C THR A 126 1.99 5.46 15.69
N GLN A 127 1.53 5.75 14.47
CA GLN A 127 0.62 6.86 14.22
C GLN A 127 -0.77 6.56 14.79
N LEU A 128 -1.35 5.42 14.42
CA LEU A 128 -2.66 4.96 14.91
C LEU A 128 -2.71 4.90 16.45
N TRP A 129 -1.63 4.44 17.09
CA TRP A 129 -1.59 4.28 18.54
C TRP A 129 -1.85 5.59 19.30
N GLN A 130 -1.42 6.73 18.78
CA GLN A 130 -1.64 8.04 19.42
C GLN A 130 -3.11 8.41 19.50
N PHE A 131 -3.91 7.97 18.54
CA PHE A 131 -5.34 8.25 18.51
C PHE A 131 -6.14 7.31 19.42
N THR A 132 -5.51 6.30 20.04
CA THR A 132 -6.19 5.38 20.96
C THR A 132 -6.45 6.00 22.34
N GLY A 133 -5.77 7.09 22.68
CA GLY A 133 -5.75 7.64 24.05
C GLY A 133 -4.94 6.80 25.05
N ARG A 134 -4.25 5.75 24.60
CA ARG A 134 -3.42 4.84 25.42
C ARG A 134 -1.92 5.13 25.27
N ALA A 135 -1.55 6.41 25.19
CA ALA A 135 -0.18 6.82 24.88
C ALA A 135 0.88 6.35 25.91
N LEU A 136 0.48 6.08 27.16
CA LEU A 136 1.37 5.58 28.22
C LEU A 136 1.48 4.04 28.24
N ASP A 137 0.66 3.33 27.47
CA ASP A 137 0.69 1.87 27.39
C ASP A 137 1.71 1.40 26.34
N SER A 138 2.97 1.33 26.76
CA SER A 138 4.08 0.88 25.90
C SER A 138 3.97 -0.60 25.53
N TYR A 139 3.41 -1.43 26.41
CA TYR A 139 3.22 -2.86 26.16
C TYR A 139 2.16 -3.08 25.08
N GLY A 140 1.01 -2.43 25.19
CA GLY A 140 -0.01 -2.47 24.14
C GLY A 140 0.48 -1.92 22.81
N GLN A 141 1.30 -0.85 22.83
CA GLN A 141 1.90 -0.32 21.61
C GLN A 141 2.83 -1.33 20.95
N GLN A 142 3.64 -2.03 21.76
CA GLN A 142 4.53 -3.07 21.28
C GLN A 142 3.76 -4.26 20.70
N ASP A 143 2.73 -4.76 21.39
CA ASP A 143 1.89 -5.86 20.90
C ASP A 143 1.20 -5.50 19.57
N ALA A 144 0.73 -4.25 19.44
CA ALA A 144 0.13 -3.77 18.20
C ALA A 144 1.17 -3.76 17.07
N ALA A 145 2.39 -3.28 17.33
CA ALA A 145 3.46 -3.23 16.35
C ALA A 145 3.90 -4.63 15.92
N GLU A 146 4.05 -5.56 16.87
CA GLU A 146 4.38 -6.97 16.60
C GLU A 146 3.32 -7.63 15.72
N ALA A 147 2.03 -7.43 16.03
CA ALA A 147 0.93 -7.91 15.20
C ALA A 147 0.94 -7.28 13.80
N ALA A 148 1.27 -5.99 13.68
CA ALA A 148 1.35 -5.29 12.41
C ALA A 148 2.46 -5.84 11.51
N VAL A 149 3.69 -5.97 12.03
CA VAL A 149 4.83 -6.46 11.23
C VAL A 149 4.61 -7.91 10.79
N ALA A 150 4.04 -8.76 11.65
CA ALA A 150 3.72 -10.14 11.29
C ALA A 150 2.60 -10.23 10.24
N THR A 151 1.58 -9.37 10.35
CA THR A 151 0.48 -9.28 9.37
C THR A 151 1.01 -8.75 8.03
N ALA A 152 1.84 -7.70 8.05
CA ALA A 152 2.46 -7.12 6.88
C ALA A 152 3.37 -8.12 6.16
N ALA A 153 4.16 -8.92 6.88
CA ALA A 153 4.96 -9.99 6.30
C ALA A 153 4.09 -11.04 5.58
N ARG A 154 2.94 -11.41 6.14
CA ARG A 154 1.96 -12.31 5.50
C ARG A 154 1.37 -11.71 4.23
N ILE A 155 1.00 -10.43 4.27
CA ILE A 155 0.49 -9.69 3.11
C ILE A 155 1.57 -9.62 2.03
N ALA A 156 2.81 -9.26 2.39
CA ALA A 156 3.92 -9.10 1.47
C ALA A 156 4.22 -10.39 0.71
N ARG A 157 4.26 -11.55 1.40
CA ARG A 157 4.39 -12.85 0.72
C ARG A 157 3.32 -13.07 -0.34
N ARG A 158 2.08 -12.68 -0.05
CA ARG A 158 0.96 -12.82 -0.99
C ARG A 158 1.05 -11.86 -2.19
N VAL A 159 1.51 -10.63 -2.00
CA VAL A 159 1.40 -9.55 -3.02
C VAL A 159 2.69 -9.24 -3.76
N LEU A 160 3.84 -9.62 -3.22
CA LEU A 160 5.17 -9.40 -3.81
C LEU A 160 5.68 -10.63 -4.56
N VAL A 161 5.37 -11.84 -4.10
CA VAL A 161 5.84 -13.10 -4.71
C VAL A 161 4.84 -13.56 -5.77
N PRO A 162 5.18 -13.52 -7.08
CA PRO A 162 4.30 -13.99 -8.14
C PRO A 162 4.30 -15.53 -8.13
N GLY A 163 3.24 -16.15 -7.61
CA GLY A 163 3.07 -17.62 -7.67
C GLY A 163 2.36 -18.26 -6.47
N GLU A 164 2.43 -17.64 -5.29
CA GLU A 164 1.81 -18.19 -4.07
C GLU A 164 0.49 -17.51 -3.68
N GLY A 165 0.11 -16.45 -4.40
CA GLY A 165 -0.86 -15.45 -3.93
C GLY A 165 -2.04 -15.14 -4.85
N GLY A 166 -2.53 -16.09 -5.65
CA GLY A 166 -3.83 -15.98 -6.30
C GLY A 166 -3.91 -14.99 -7.46
N ASP A 167 -3.99 -15.57 -8.64
CA ASP A 167 -4.33 -15.01 -9.94
C ASP A 167 -5.65 -14.22 -9.96
N GLY A 168 -5.68 -13.01 -9.36
CA GLY A 168 -6.93 -12.27 -9.15
C GLY A 168 -6.90 -10.74 -9.23
N LEU A 169 -5.74 -10.10 -9.43
CA LEU A 169 -5.68 -8.62 -9.51
C LEU A 169 -4.95 -8.06 -10.75
N ARG A 170 -4.62 -8.89 -11.74
CA ARG A 170 -4.10 -8.44 -13.05
C ARG A 170 -5.11 -8.53 -14.21
N ARG A 171 -6.41 -8.53 -13.91
CA ARG A 171 -7.48 -8.57 -14.93
C ARG A 171 -8.55 -7.50 -14.75
N HIS A 172 -8.21 -6.24 -14.46
CA HIS A 172 -9.16 -5.15 -14.75
C HIS A 172 -8.57 -3.74 -14.85
N GLU A 173 -7.43 -3.55 -15.52
CA GLU A 173 -6.96 -2.19 -15.85
C GLU A 173 -6.32 -2.10 -17.23
N ARG A 174 -6.96 -2.77 -18.21
CA ARG A 174 -6.78 -2.53 -19.65
C ARG A 174 -8.11 -2.69 -20.36
N ARG A 175 -9.09 -1.83 -20.04
CA ARG A 175 -10.34 -1.69 -20.81
C ARG A 175 -10.95 -0.28 -20.72
N HIS A 176 -10.16 0.75 -21.00
CA HIS A 176 -10.61 2.04 -21.56
C HIS A 176 -9.40 2.68 -22.26
N GLY A 177 -9.35 2.94 -23.56
CA GLY A 177 -10.36 2.88 -24.59
C GLY A 177 -9.82 2.36 -25.94
N ARG A 178 -10.58 1.45 -26.54
CA ARG A 178 -10.71 1.29 -27.98
C ARG A 178 -12.17 1.02 -28.28
N ARG A 179 -12.84 2.04 -28.81
CA ARG A 179 -13.93 2.02 -29.79
C ARG A 179 -13.71 3.31 -30.58
N ASP A 180 -13.20 3.25 -31.80
CA ASP A 180 -13.87 2.84 -33.05
C ASP A 180 -15.22 3.54 -33.27
N GLY A 181 -15.27 4.32 -34.35
CA GLY A 181 -16.45 5.04 -34.87
C GLY A 181 -16.04 6.32 -35.59
N CYS A 182 -15.37 6.27 -36.74
CA CYS A 182 -15.96 6.13 -38.09
C CYS A 182 -16.73 7.38 -38.58
N GLY A 183 -16.22 8.03 -39.63
CA GLY A 183 -17.08 8.69 -40.64
C GLY A 183 -16.64 10.06 -41.20
N ARG A 184 -15.96 10.05 -42.36
CA ARG A 184 -16.12 10.90 -43.59
C ARG A 184 -14.76 10.98 -44.33
N ARG A 185 -14.51 10.22 -45.42
CA ARG A 185 -14.81 10.49 -46.87
C ARG A 185 -14.40 11.93 -47.25
N ARG A 186 -13.51 12.26 -48.20
CA ARG A 186 -13.18 11.88 -49.61
C ARG A 186 -11.88 12.70 -49.94
N GLY A 187 -11.03 12.46 -50.92
CA GLY A 187 -10.98 11.58 -52.09
C GLY A 187 -9.50 11.44 -52.55
N MET A 188 -9.12 10.28 -53.07
CA MET A 188 -8.93 10.01 -54.51
C MET A 188 -7.86 10.85 -55.22
N LEU A 189 -6.72 10.18 -55.43
CA LEU A 189 -5.94 10.10 -56.66
C LEU A 189 -5.44 11.39 -57.31
N SER A 190 -4.11 11.55 -57.32
CA SER A 190 -3.40 11.76 -58.59
C SER A 190 -1.93 11.32 -58.49
N LEU A 191 -1.58 10.33 -59.31
CA LEU A 191 -0.20 10.03 -59.72
C LEU A 191 0.36 11.20 -60.53
N ARG A 192 1.63 11.59 -60.30
CA ARG A 192 2.71 11.49 -61.31
C ARG A 192 4.02 12.20 -60.90
N ALA A 193 5.09 11.42 -61.05
CA ALA A 193 6.32 11.75 -61.80
C ALA A 193 7.32 12.83 -61.32
N ARG A 194 8.51 12.32 -60.99
CA ARG A 194 9.86 12.61 -61.56
C ARG A 194 10.44 14.04 -61.60
N SER A 195 11.78 14.02 -61.49
CA SER A 195 12.78 15.06 -61.83
C SER A 195 13.00 16.10 -60.73
N GLY A 196 14.20 16.39 -60.22
CA GLY A 196 15.58 16.20 -60.71
C GLY A 196 16.38 17.50 -60.46
N ARG A 197 17.70 17.39 -60.23
CA ARG A 197 18.74 18.46 -60.08
C ARG A 197 18.76 19.19 -58.72
N ARG A 198 19.82 19.15 -57.88
CA ARG A 198 21.28 19.35 -58.05
C ARG A 198 21.66 20.62 -58.83
N ARG A 199 22.09 21.65 -58.11
CA ARG A 199 23.15 22.65 -58.39
C ARG A 199 23.49 23.26 -57.02
N ALA A 200 24.71 23.00 -56.53
CA ALA A 200 25.94 23.76 -56.75
C ALA A 200 26.06 24.83 -55.66
#